data_AF-A0A397CW78-F1
#
_entry.id   AF-A0A397CW78-F1
#
_cell.length_a   1.000
_cell.length_b   1.000
_cell.length_c   1.000
_cell.angle_alpha   90.00
_cell.angle_beta   90.00
_cell.angle_gamma   90.00
#
_symmetry.space_group_name_H-M   'P 1'
#
loop_
_entity.id
_entity.type
_entity.pdbx_description
1 polymer ?
#
loop_
_entity_poly.entity_id
_entity_poly.type
_entity_poly.pdbx_seq_one_letter_code
_entity_poly.pdbx_strand_id
1 'polypeptide(L)'
;MLGRTSFAFVGCHFEAHQSQQALTRRNANFHKVNSELQLVAPSDEHRKGPIASTFDRVFWSGDLNYRIDGTRKMIDDLLARNFHDVTSLHVLVVNDQLRKEMAAGRVFQAAIALLAYESHMDVKTSDHRPVTAIFDVEFVCDVNGLDKATHADQTKSEVCAVQ
;
A
#
# COMPACT_ATOMS: atom_id res chain seq x y z
N MET A 1 -12.15 -13.43 4.87
CA MET A 1 -12.39 -13.14 6.29
C MET A 1 -11.58 -14.14 7.10
N LEU A 2 -10.95 -13.70 8.18
CA LEU A 2 -10.27 -14.56 9.14
C LEU A 2 -10.82 -14.21 10.54
N GLY A 3 -11.42 -15.19 11.22
CA GLY A 3 -12.28 -14.92 12.36
C GLY A 3 -13.42 -13.97 11.98
N ARG A 4 -13.54 -12.83 12.65
CA ARG A 4 -14.52 -11.75 12.36
C ARG A 4 -13.93 -10.59 11.55
N THR A 5 -12.65 -10.66 11.20
CA THR A 5 -11.96 -9.59 10.47
C THR A 5 -12.02 -9.84 8.97
N SER A 6 -12.51 -8.85 8.23
CA SER A 6 -12.59 -8.83 6.78
C SER A 6 -11.31 -8.28 6.14
N PHE A 7 -10.90 -8.88 5.03
CA PHE A 7 -9.66 -8.56 4.33
C PHE A 7 -9.96 -8.31 2.86
N ALA A 8 -9.35 -7.27 2.29
CA ALA A 8 -9.32 -7.03 0.85
C ALA A 8 -7.88 -6.95 0.35
N PHE A 9 -7.63 -7.57 -0.80
CA PHE A 9 -6.36 -7.51 -1.51
C PHE A 9 -6.64 -6.93 -2.90
N VAL A 10 -6.04 -5.78 -3.19
CA VAL A 10 -6.28 -5.03 -4.42
C VAL A 10 -4.96 -4.92 -5.18
N GLY A 11 -4.89 -5.64 -6.30
CA GLY A 11 -3.80 -5.51 -7.28
C GLY A 11 -4.09 -4.37 -8.25
N CYS A 12 -3.13 -3.48 -8.48
CA CYS A 12 -3.29 -2.31 -9.34
C CYS A 12 -2.07 -2.09 -10.24
N HIS A 13 -2.32 -1.47 -11.39
CA HIS A 13 -1.29 -0.91 -12.25
C HIS A 13 -1.73 0.51 -12.61
N PHE A 14 -1.02 1.52 -12.10
CA PHE A 14 -1.39 2.93 -12.29
C PHE A 14 -0.62 3.60 -13.43
N GLU A 15 -1.06 4.81 -13.79
CA GLU A 15 -0.46 5.64 -14.83
C GLU A 15 1.06 5.75 -14.72
N ALA A 16 1.75 5.43 -15.81
CA ALA A 16 3.19 5.50 -15.92
C ALA A 16 3.67 6.96 -16.10
N HIS A 17 5.00 7.13 -16.27
CA HIS A 17 5.69 8.42 -16.49
C HIS A 17 5.90 9.26 -15.22
N GLN A 18 6.94 10.09 -15.21
CA GLN A 18 7.42 10.81 -14.01
C GLN A 18 6.81 12.21 -13.80
N SER A 19 6.08 12.76 -14.79
CA SER A 19 5.62 14.16 -14.72
C SER A 19 4.68 14.43 -13.55
N GLN A 20 4.59 15.69 -13.12
CA GLN A 20 3.65 16.11 -12.06
C GLN A 20 2.20 15.78 -12.42
N GLN A 21 1.84 15.87 -13.70
CA GLN A 21 0.52 15.48 -14.19
C GLN A 21 0.29 13.97 -14.06
N ALA A 22 1.32 13.15 -14.30
CA ALA A 22 1.25 11.70 -14.09
C ALA A 22 1.07 11.38 -12.60
N LEU A 23 1.73 12.09 -11.69
CA LEU A 23 1.51 11.94 -10.25
C LEU A 23 0.03 12.20 -9.87
N THR A 24 -0.54 13.32 -10.33
CA THR A 24 -1.96 13.62 -10.11
C THR A 24 -2.87 12.52 -10.68
N ARG A 25 -2.53 11.95 -11.84
CA ARG A 25 -3.29 10.84 -12.44
C ARG A 25 -3.19 9.55 -11.62
N ARG A 26 -2.04 9.22 -11.04
CA ARG A 26 -1.88 8.05 -10.15
C ARG A 26 -2.72 8.17 -8.88
N ASN A 27 -2.75 9.35 -8.26
CA ASN A 27 -3.67 9.60 -7.13
C ASN A 27 -5.14 9.45 -7.55
N ALA A 28 -5.50 9.99 -8.72
CA ALA A 28 -6.84 9.83 -9.26
C ALA A 28 -7.19 8.37 -9.56
N ASN A 29 -6.22 7.55 -10.03
CA ASN A 29 -6.40 6.11 -10.19
C ASN A 29 -6.71 5.44 -8.86
N PHE A 30 -5.95 5.74 -7.79
CA PHE A 30 -6.23 5.24 -6.45
C PHE A 30 -7.66 5.58 -6.01
N HIS A 31 -8.05 6.86 -6.07
CA HIS A 31 -9.39 7.27 -5.63
C HIS A 31 -10.49 6.59 -6.44
N LYS A 32 -10.31 6.48 -7.75
CA LYS A 32 -11.25 5.82 -8.65
C LYS A 32 -11.43 4.35 -8.28
N VAL A 33 -10.33 3.59 -8.15
CA VAL A 33 -10.41 2.17 -7.77
C VAL A 33 -11.05 2.05 -6.39
N ASN A 34 -10.63 2.88 -5.43
CA ASN A 34 -11.16 2.83 -4.08
C ASN A 34 -12.67 3.09 -4.04
N SER A 35 -13.20 4.05 -4.81
CA SER A 35 -14.64 4.39 -4.78
C SER A 35 -15.52 3.52 -5.69
N GLU A 36 -14.99 3.12 -6.85
CA GLU A 36 -15.81 2.48 -7.90
C GLU A 36 -15.73 0.96 -7.88
N LEU A 37 -14.64 0.36 -7.40
CA LEU A 37 -14.53 -1.10 -7.34
C LEU A 37 -15.46 -1.64 -6.24
N GLN A 38 -16.57 -2.22 -6.68
CA GLN A 38 -17.61 -2.77 -5.80
C GLN A 38 -17.20 -4.14 -5.25
N LEU A 39 -16.32 -4.14 -4.26
CA LEU A 39 -16.04 -5.32 -3.45
C LEU A 39 -17.05 -5.41 -2.30
N VAL A 40 -17.55 -6.62 -2.04
CA VAL A 40 -18.49 -6.90 -0.95
C VAL A 40 -17.75 -7.61 0.16
N ALA A 41 -17.87 -7.11 1.39
CA ALA A 41 -17.28 -7.76 2.55
C ALA A 41 -18.04 -9.06 2.88
N PRO A 42 -17.36 -10.19 3.14
CA PRO A 42 -18.04 -11.46 3.44
C PRO A 42 -18.94 -11.42 4.69
N SER A 43 -18.72 -10.45 5.57
CA SER A 43 -19.47 -10.28 6.83
C SER A 43 -20.77 -9.47 6.68
N ASP A 44 -20.95 -8.75 5.56
CA ASP A 44 -22.13 -7.90 5.32
C ASP A 44 -22.33 -7.68 3.81
N GLU A 45 -23.23 -8.47 3.22
CA GLU A 45 -23.54 -8.39 1.78
C GLU A 45 -24.15 -7.05 1.34
N HIS A 46 -24.63 -6.24 2.29
CA HIS A 46 -25.24 -4.94 2.01
C HIS A 46 -24.26 -3.78 2.16
N ARG A 47 -23.09 -3.99 2.78
CA ARG A 47 -22.08 -2.96 2.95
C ARG A 47 -21.40 -2.66 1.62
N LYS A 48 -21.82 -1.56 1.00
CA LYS A 48 -21.25 -1.00 -0.24
C LYS A 48 -20.64 0.36 0.05
N GLY A 49 -19.57 0.68 -0.67
CA GLY A 49 -18.86 1.94 -0.52
C GLY A 49 -17.39 1.77 -0.85
N PRO A 50 -16.58 2.82 -0.59
CA PRO A 50 -15.17 2.76 -0.88
C PRO A 50 -14.49 1.57 -0.19
N ILE A 51 -13.58 0.88 -0.88
CA ILE A 51 -12.90 -0.33 -0.36
C ILE A 51 -12.31 -0.07 1.03
N ALA A 52 -11.64 1.07 1.19
CA ALA A 52 -11.03 1.54 2.44
C ALA A 52 -12.03 1.86 3.57
N SER A 53 -13.33 1.64 3.39
CA SER A 53 -14.36 1.76 4.44
C SER A 53 -15.24 0.52 4.57
N THR A 54 -15.11 -0.41 3.62
CA THR A 54 -15.92 -1.63 3.53
C THR A 54 -15.25 -2.81 4.21
N PHE A 55 -13.91 -2.85 4.25
CA PHE A 55 -13.12 -3.94 4.84
C PHE A 55 -12.30 -3.47 6.04
N ASP A 56 -12.02 -4.35 6.99
CA ASP A 56 -11.24 -4.01 8.19
C ASP A 56 -9.74 -3.87 7.89
N ARG A 57 -9.23 -4.70 6.98
CA ARG A 57 -7.83 -4.68 6.51
C ARG A 57 -7.80 -4.64 4.98
N VAL A 58 -7.10 -3.67 4.40
CA VAL A 58 -6.98 -3.51 2.95
C VAL A 58 -5.53 -3.42 2.52
N PHE A 59 -5.11 -4.35 1.67
CA PHE A 59 -3.77 -4.43 1.11
C PHE A 59 -3.82 -4.02 -0.36
N TRP A 60 -3.15 -2.93 -0.69
CA TRP A 60 -2.92 -2.48 -2.06
C TRP A 60 -1.54 -2.90 -2.50
N SER A 61 -1.43 -3.44 -3.71
CA SER A 61 -0.17 -3.91 -4.29
C SER A 61 -0.17 -3.80 -5.81
N GLY A 62 1.01 -3.93 -6.40
CA GLY A 62 1.20 -3.96 -7.85
C GLY A 62 2.09 -2.82 -8.34
N ASP A 63 2.03 -2.53 -9.62
CA ASP A 63 2.83 -1.45 -10.21
C ASP A 63 2.10 -0.10 -10.04
N LEU A 64 2.26 0.49 -8.86
CA LEU A 64 1.66 1.79 -8.53
C LEU A 64 2.35 2.95 -9.26
N ASN A 65 3.49 2.68 -9.90
CA ASN A 65 4.22 3.60 -10.77
C ASN A 65 4.66 4.94 -10.15
N TYR A 66 4.64 5.10 -8.82
CA TYR A 66 5.24 6.28 -8.19
C TYR A 66 6.75 6.24 -8.35
N ARG A 67 7.33 7.41 -8.62
CA ARG A 67 8.74 7.56 -8.97
C ARG A 67 9.46 8.32 -7.86
N ILE A 68 10.78 8.33 -7.93
CA ILE A 68 11.61 9.20 -7.09
C ILE A 68 11.72 10.55 -7.79
N ASP A 69 11.40 11.63 -7.07
CA ASP A 69 11.60 12.99 -7.57
C ASP A 69 13.09 13.31 -7.67
N GLY A 70 13.57 13.60 -8.88
CA GLY A 70 14.97 13.84 -9.12
C GLY A 70 15.33 13.81 -10.59
N THR A 71 16.48 14.39 -10.94
CA THR A 71 17.05 14.24 -12.28
C THR A 71 17.70 12.87 -12.43
N ARG A 72 17.69 12.32 -13.65
CA ARG A 72 18.32 11.02 -13.92
C ARG A 72 19.77 10.95 -13.43
N LYS A 73 20.55 12.00 -13.72
CA LYS A 73 21.95 12.14 -13.29
C LYS A 73 22.08 12.06 -11.77
N MET A 74 21.28 12.82 -11.03
CA MET A 74 21.32 12.80 -9.56
C MET A 74 21.02 11.41 -9.01
N ILE A 75 20.01 10.75 -9.56
CA ILE A 75 19.64 9.40 -9.14
C ILE A 75 20.78 8.42 -9.45
N ASP A 76 21.32 8.43 -10.67
CA ASP A 76 22.44 7.56 -11.04
C ASP A 76 23.68 7.80 -10.14
N ASP A 77 23.99 9.06 -9.81
CA ASP A 77 25.10 9.41 -8.91
C ASP A 77 24.88 8.92 -7.47
N LEU A 78 23.62 8.88 -6.99
CA LEU A 78 23.27 8.33 -5.67
C LEU A 78 23.36 6.80 -5.67
N LEU A 79 22.90 6.15 -6.75
CA LEU A 79 22.94 4.69 -6.88
C LEU A 79 24.39 4.17 -7.03
N ALA A 80 25.25 4.90 -7.74
CA ALA A 80 26.65 4.55 -7.94
C ALA A 80 27.50 4.55 -6.65
N ARG A 81 26.98 5.15 -5.57
CA ARG A 81 27.62 5.14 -4.23
C ARG A 81 27.34 3.84 -3.44
N ASN A 82 26.90 2.78 -4.14
CA ASN A 82 26.78 1.41 -3.64
C ASN A 82 25.73 1.18 -2.53
N PHE A 83 24.71 2.02 -2.37
CA PHE A 83 23.59 1.86 -1.42
C PHE A 83 23.94 1.67 0.08
N HIS A 84 25.22 1.50 0.44
CA HIS A 84 25.69 1.34 1.81
C HIS A 84 25.79 2.68 2.56
N ASP A 85 25.78 3.79 1.84
CA ASP A 85 25.65 5.11 2.44
C ASP A 85 24.17 5.37 2.78
N VAL A 86 23.87 5.28 4.08
CA VAL A 86 22.56 5.59 4.67
C VAL A 86 22.07 6.96 4.21
N THR A 87 22.97 7.93 3.98
CA THR A 87 22.62 9.27 3.48
C THR A 87 22.01 9.20 2.08
N SER A 88 22.65 8.47 1.17
CA SER A 88 22.21 8.34 -0.22
C SER A 88 20.86 7.61 -0.30
N LEU A 89 20.68 6.55 0.48
CA LEU A 89 19.39 5.85 0.59
C LEU A 89 18.31 6.75 1.20
N HIS A 90 18.64 7.52 2.24
CA HIS A 90 17.72 8.46 2.85
C HIS A 90 17.22 9.50 1.84
N VAL A 91 18.11 10.08 1.02
CA VAL A 91 17.73 11.04 -0.03
C VAL A 91 16.76 10.44 -1.03
N LEU A 92 16.96 9.19 -1.45
CA LEU A 92 16.02 8.49 -2.36
C LEU A 92 14.66 8.28 -1.69
N VAL A 93 14.66 7.82 -0.43
CA VAL A 93 13.43 7.53 0.33
C VAL A 93 12.60 8.79 0.60
N VAL A 94 13.22 9.90 0.99
CA VAL A 94 12.47 11.16 1.22
C VAL A 94 11.98 11.81 -0.07
N ASN A 95 12.56 11.42 -1.21
CA ASN A 95 12.13 11.86 -2.54
C ASN A 95 11.16 10.93 -3.25
N ASP A 96 10.81 9.80 -2.64
CA ASP A 96 9.79 8.89 -3.16
C ASP A 96 8.41 9.56 -3.17
N GLN A 97 7.77 9.62 -4.34
CA GLN A 97 6.47 10.27 -4.50
C GLN A 97 5.39 9.58 -3.66
N LEU A 98 5.34 8.24 -3.62
CA LEU A 98 4.29 7.53 -2.88
C LEU A 98 4.34 7.88 -1.39
N ARG A 99 5.52 7.84 -0.77
CA ARG A 99 5.72 8.22 0.63
C ARG A 99 5.30 9.66 0.90
N LYS A 100 5.61 10.61 0.01
CA LYS A 100 5.17 12.01 0.14
C LYS A 100 3.65 12.14 0.05
N GLU A 101 3.01 11.46 -0.89
CA GLU A 101 1.56 11.48 -1.06
C GLU A 101 0.83 10.84 0.13
N MET A 102 1.36 9.74 0.66
CA MET A 102 0.86 9.08 1.88
C MET A 102 1.02 9.96 3.12
N ALA A 103 2.21 10.56 3.32
CA ALA A 103 2.47 11.46 4.44
C ALA A 103 1.58 12.71 4.41
N ALA A 104 1.22 13.17 3.21
CA ALA A 104 0.27 14.26 3.02
C ALA A 104 -1.20 13.83 3.11
N GLY A 105 -1.47 12.56 3.39
CA GLY A 105 -2.82 12.01 3.54
C GLY A 105 -3.64 11.98 2.24
N ARG A 106 -3.00 12.05 1.07
CA ARG A 106 -3.69 12.07 -0.23
C ARG A 106 -4.06 10.67 -0.71
N VAL A 107 -3.24 9.67 -0.41
CA VAL A 107 -3.45 8.27 -0.80
C VAL A 107 -3.05 7.34 0.34
N PHE A 108 -3.57 6.11 0.31
CA PHE A 108 -3.16 4.96 1.15
C PHE A 108 -2.80 5.33 2.60
N GLN A 109 -3.78 5.74 3.40
CA GLN A 109 -3.54 6.06 4.80
C GLN A 109 -3.12 4.80 5.57
N ALA A 110 -1.81 4.69 5.82
CA ALA A 110 -1.20 3.50 6.38
C ALA A 110 -1.51 3.32 7.87
N ALA A 111 -1.93 2.12 8.27
CA ALA A 111 -2.09 1.73 9.68
C ALA A 111 -1.55 0.33 10.01
N ILE A 112 -1.36 -0.54 9.01
CA ILE A 112 -0.86 -1.91 9.21
C ILE A 112 0.68 -1.91 9.33
N ALA A 113 1.21 -2.59 10.36
CA ALA A 113 2.64 -2.68 10.61
C ALA A 113 3.34 -3.57 9.58
N LEU A 114 4.29 -2.98 8.83
CA LEU A 114 5.16 -3.68 7.88
C LEU A 114 6.38 -4.25 8.63
N LEU A 115 6.53 -5.57 8.62
CA LEU A 115 7.64 -6.28 9.26
C LEU A 115 8.85 -6.45 8.33
N ALA A 116 8.61 -6.76 7.06
CA ALA A 116 9.67 -6.91 6.08
C ALA A 116 9.20 -6.45 4.69
N TYR A 117 10.13 -5.90 3.91
CA TYR A 117 9.86 -5.44 2.56
C TYR A 117 11.11 -5.59 1.70
N GLU A 118 11.07 -6.48 0.72
CA GLU A 118 12.25 -6.96 0.02
C GLU A 118 12.01 -7.11 -1.49
N SER A 119 13.08 -6.94 -2.27
CA SER A 119 13.10 -7.20 -3.70
C SER A 119 13.97 -8.40 -4.03
N HIS A 120 13.50 -9.25 -4.96
CA HIS A 120 14.17 -10.48 -5.36
C HIS A 120 15.03 -10.23 -6.59
N MET A 121 16.24 -9.71 -6.38
CA MET A 121 17.15 -9.25 -7.45
C MET A 121 17.69 -10.37 -8.35
N ASP A 122 17.68 -11.61 -7.87
CA ASP A 122 18.13 -12.80 -8.60
C ASP A 122 17.13 -13.25 -9.67
N VAL A 123 15.86 -12.85 -9.56
CA VAL A 123 14.82 -13.16 -10.54
C VAL A 123 14.81 -12.08 -11.65
N LYS A 124 15.23 -12.46 -12.86
CA LYS A 124 15.48 -11.53 -13.98
C LYS A 124 14.64 -11.82 -15.23
N THR A 125 13.48 -12.44 -15.07
CA THR A 125 12.56 -12.75 -16.17
C THR A 125 11.79 -11.53 -16.70
N SER A 126 11.79 -10.42 -15.96
CA SER A 126 11.22 -9.11 -16.33
C SER A 126 12.22 -7.99 -16.01
N ASP A 127 11.99 -6.81 -16.58
CA ASP A 127 12.63 -5.54 -16.21
C ASP A 127 12.26 -5.06 -14.81
N HIS A 128 11.10 -5.47 -14.28
CA HIS A 128 10.74 -5.32 -12.88
C HIS A 128 11.29 -6.47 -12.03
N ARG A 129 11.47 -6.23 -10.73
CA ARG A 129 11.87 -7.26 -9.76
C ARG A 129 10.68 -7.65 -8.91
N PRO A 130 10.46 -8.96 -8.66
CA PRO A 130 9.45 -9.37 -7.71
C PRO A 130 9.74 -8.75 -6.35
N VAL A 131 8.67 -8.40 -5.65
CA VAL A 131 8.71 -7.77 -4.34
C VAL A 131 7.93 -8.63 -3.36
N THR A 132 8.37 -8.70 -2.11
CA THR A 132 7.66 -9.34 -1.00
C THR A 132 7.50 -8.36 0.15
N ALA A 133 6.31 -8.36 0.75
CA ALA A 133 5.99 -7.60 1.94
C ALA A 133 5.42 -8.55 3.00
N ILE A 134 5.92 -8.46 4.22
CA ILE A 134 5.44 -9.22 5.38
C ILE A 134 4.84 -8.22 6.36
N PHE A 135 3.64 -8.51 6.83
CA PHE A 135 2.88 -7.64 7.73
C PHE A 135 2.59 -8.35 9.04
N ASP A 136 2.59 -7.58 10.11
CA ASP A 136 1.93 -7.99 11.35
C ASP A 136 0.49 -7.50 11.31
N VAL A 137 -0.45 -8.41 11.51
CA VAL A 137 -1.87 -8.11 11.36
C VAL A 137 -2.64 -8.73 12.50
N GLU A 138 -3.18 -7.88 13.37
CA GLU A 138 -4.12 -8.29 14.39
C GLU A 138 -5.50 -8.53 13.78
N PHE A 139 -6.13 -9.65 14.14
CA PHE A 139 -7.49 -10.00 13.74
C PHE A 139 -8.26 -10.62 14.91
N VAL A 140 -9.58 -10.50 14.85
CA VAL A 140 -10.49 -10.95 15.90
C VAL A 140 -10.89 -12.40 15.65
N CYS A 141 -10.55 -13.30 16.56
CA CYS A 141 -10.97 -14.70 16.55
C CYS A 141 -12.17 -14.92 17.47
N ASP A 142 -13.16 -15.71 17.04
CA ASP A 142 -14.16 -16.26 17.96
C ASP A 142 -13.57 -17.50 18.65
N VAL A 143 -12.86 -17.30 19.76
CA VAL A 143 -12.47 -18.39 20.66
C VAL A 143 -13.58 -18.61 21.68
N ASN A 144 -14.46 -19.57 21.39
CA ASN A 144 -15.41 -20.18 22.34
C ASN A 144 -16.44 -19.24 23.00
N GLY A 145 -17.35 -18.61 22.25
CA GLY A 145 -18.69 -18.19 22.75
C GLY A 145 -18.78 -17.30 24.01
N LEU A 146 -17.67 -16.83 24.58
CA LEU A 146 -17.60 -16.12 25.86
C LEU A 146 -17.19 -14.65 25.72
N ASP A 147 -16.62 -14.25 24.58
CA ASP A 147 -16.26 -12.85 24.32
C ASP A 147 -17.44 -12.08 23.69
N LYS A 148 -18.50 -11.90 24.48
CA LYS A 148 -19.58 -10.95 24.17
C LYS A 148 -19.29 -9.52 24.65
N ALA A 149 -18.11 -9.22 25.15
CA ALA A 149 -17.83 -7.93 25.76
C ALA A 149 -16.44 -7.40 25.40
N THR A 150 -16.34 -6.74 24.25
CA THR A 150 -15.76 -5.39 24.11
C THR A 150 -15.86 -5.00 22.63
N HIS A 151 -17.03 -4.49 22.23
CA HIS A 151 -17.14 -3.70 21.00
C HIS A 151 -16.42 -2.37 21.25
N ALA A 152 -15.12 -2.33 21.00
CA ALA A 152 -14.52 -1.12 20.47
C ALA A 152 -14.89 -1.10 19.00
N ASP A 153 -15.72 -0.13 18.65
CA ASP A 153 -16.04 0.27 17.29
C ASP A 153 -14.73 0.59 16.53
N GLN A 154 -14.06 -0.42 15.97
CA GLN A 154 -12.97 -0.22 15.02
C GLN A 154 -13.61 0.28 13.71
N THR A 155 -14.04 1.54 13.72
CA THR A 155 -14.61 2.25 12.57
C THR A 155 -13.58 2.61 11.51
N LYS A 156 -12.29 2.37 11.78
CA LYS A 156 -11.21 2.78 10.89
C LYS A 156 -10.56 1.56 10.27
N SER A 157 -10.89 1.32 9.01
CA SER A 157 -10.16 0.38 8.16
C SER A 157 -8.68 0.72 8.13
N GLU A 158 -7.85 -0.31 8.20
CA GLU A 158 -6.42 -0.17 8.06
C GLU A 158 -6.02 -0.47 6.63
N VAL A 159 -5.37 0.49 5.99
CA VAL A 159 -4.94 0.39 4.59
C VAL A 159 -3.43 0.26 4.57
N CYS A 160 -2.89 -0.50 3.64
CA CYS A 160 -1.46 -0.50 3.33
C CYS A 160 -1.26 -0.52 1.81
N ALA A 161 -0.16 0.05 1.33
CA ALA A 161 0.27 -0.03 -0.05
C ALA A 161 1.70 -0.55 -0.15
N VAL A 162 1.92 -1.41 -1.12
CA VAL A 162 3.19 -2.06 -1.41
C VAL A 162 3.61 -1.72 -2.83
N GLN A 163 4.76 -1.06 -2.98
CA GLN A 163 5.36 -0.63 -4.25
C GLN A 163 6.85 -0.89 -4.29
#